data_AF-A0A9N8EMC5-F1
#
_entry.id   AF-A0A9N8EMC5-F1
#
_cell.length_a   1.000
_cell.length_b   1.000
_cell.length_c   1.000
_cell.angle_alpha   90.00
_cell.angle_beta   90.00
_cell.angle_gamma   90.00
#
_symmetry.space_group_name_H-M   'P 1'
#
loop_
_entity.id
_entity.type
_entity.pdbx_description
1 polymer ?
#
loop_
_entity_poly.entity_id
_entity_poly.type
_entity_poly.pdbx_seq_one_letter_code
_entity_poly.pdbx_strand_id
1 'polypeptide(L)'
;MLTRSDDADAEYWDFDKILDHKWSKQPGRQGKIDVKVKWSGFPEDEATWEPMELIRKDSPTVLAEYAPLKALSMSPGGNGPTSI
;
A
#
# COMPACT_ATOMS: atom_id res chain seq x y z
N MET A 1 -33.41 13.46 -25.01
CA MET A 1 -32.18 13.80 -24.27
C MET A 1 -31.75 12.57 -23.50
N LEU A 2 -30.73 11.85 -23.98
CA LEU A 2 -30.06 10.80 -23.20
C LEU A 2 -29.05 11.51 -22.31
N THR A 3 -29.25 11.44 -20.99
CA THR A 3 -28.29 11.93 -20.01
C THR A 3 -26.98 11.16 -20.15
N ARG A 4 -25.90 11.86 -20.53
CA ARG A 4 -24.49 11.48 -20.32
C ARG A 4 -24.38 10.75 -18.95
N SER A 5 -24.23 9.42 -18.89
CA SER A 5 -22.98 8.65 -19.02
C SER A 5 -21.90 9.17 -18.09
N ASP A 6 -21.28 8.26 -17.30
CA ASP A 6 -20.10 8.46 -16.43
C ASP A 6 -20.40 8.75 -14.93
N ASP A 7 -20.85 7.74 -14.16
CA ASP A 7 -20.64 7.65 -12.69
C ASP A 7 -20.92 6.24 -12.10
N ALA A 8 -20.91 5.18 -12.92
CA ALA A 8 -21.26 3.81 -12.48
C ALA A 8 -20.09 2.82 -12.53
N ASP A 9 -18.89 3.29 -12.86
CA ASP A 9 -17.65 2.49 -12.97
C ASP A 9 -16.55 3.10 -12.09
N ALA A 10 -16.88 3.45 -10.84
CA ALA A 10 -15.84 3.45 -9.81
C ALA A 10 -15.45 1.98 -9.63
N GLU A 11 -14.55 1.48 -10.48
CA GLU A 11 -14.04 0.12 -10.41
C GLU A 11 -13.47 -0.09 -9.00
N TYR A 12 -14.21 -0.84 -8.18
CA TYR A 12 -13.77 -1.22 -6.85
C TYR A 12 -12.66 -2.25 -7.04
N TRP A 13 -11.42 -1.78 -6.95
CA TRP A 13 -10.26 -2.65 -6.99
C TRP A 13 -10.12 -3.34 -5.63
N ASP A 14 -10.26 -4.67 -5.62
CA ASP A 14 -10.12 -5.46 -4.41
C ASP A 14 -8.63 -5.63 -4.06
N PHE A 15 -8.25 -5.29 -2.83
CA PHE A 15 -6.87 -5.40 -2.36
C PHE A 15 -6.64 -6.79 -1.74
N ASP A 16 -5.68 -7.55 -2.27
CA ASP A 16 -5.34 -8.88 -1.74
C ASP A 16 -4.54 -8.77 -0.44
N LYS A 17 -3.41 -8.05 -0.50
CA LYS A 17 -2.52 -7.83 0.66
C LYS A 17 -1.48 -6.74 0.38
N ILE A 18 -0.89 -6.20 1.43
CA ILE A 18 0.34 -5.39 1.32
C ILE A 18 1.55 -6.32 1.35
N LEU A 19 2.43 -6.16 0.36
CA LEU A 19 3.66 -6.95 0.22
C LEU A 19 4.84 -6.28 0.93
N ASP A 20 4.95 -4.96 0.79
CA ASP A 20 6.08 -4.21 1.37
C ASP A 20 5.73 -2.74 1.61
N HIS A 21 6.62 -1.97 2.25
CA HIS A 21 6.46 -0.54 2.46
C HIS A 21 7.80 0.19 2.35
N LYS A 22 7.79 1.43 1.86
CA LYS A 22 8.99 2.26 1.74
C LYS A 22 8.67 3.73 2.00
N TRP A 23 9.70 4.50 2.34
CA TRP A 23 9.59 5.96 2.36
C TRP A 23 9.36 6.50 0.95
N SER A 24 8.37 7.39 0.82
CA SER A 24 8.06 7.99 -0.45
C SER A 24 9.22 8.85 -0.93
N LYS A 25 9.62 8.63 -2.19
CA LYS A 25 10.65 9.42 -2.88
C LYS A 25 10.06 10.54 -3.73
N GLN A 26 8.73 10.64 -3.77
CA GLN A 26 8.01 11.62 -4.58
C GLN A 26 8.18 13.03 -3.99
N PRO A 27 8.45 14.06 -4.82
CA PRO A 27 8.49 15.45 -4.36
C PRO A 27 7.13 15.84 -3.76
N GLY A 28 7.15 16.53 -2.62
CA GLY A 28 5.93 16.89 -1.88
C GLY A 28 5.34 15.78 -0.99
N ARG A 29 5.93 14.57 -0.98
CA ARG A 29 5.51 13.45 -0.10
C ARG A 29 6.64 12.99 0.84
N GLN A 30 7.60 13.86 1.13
CA GLN A 30 8.70 13.56 2.07
C GLN A 30 8.13 13.21 3.46
N GLY A 31 8.64 12.13 4.05
CA GLY A 31 8.14 11.60 5.34
C GLY A 31 6.84 10.81 5.24
N LYS A 32 6.26 10.63 4.05
CA LYS A 32 5.13 9.72 3.84
C LYS A 32 5.62 8.31 3.49
N ILE A 33 4.77 7.32 3.74
CA ILE A 33 5.03 5.93 3.40
C ILE A 33 4.19 5.55 2.18
N ASP A 34 4.83 4.90 1.22
CA ASP A 34 4.16 4.19 0.14
C ASP A 34 4.21 2.69 0.44
N VAL A 35 3.10 1.99 0.21
CA VAL A 35 2.94 0.56 0.42
C VAL A 35 2.83 -0.15 -0.92
N LYS A 36 3.50 -1.30 -1.07
CA LYS A 36 3.38 -2.12 -2.27
C LYS A 36 2.15 -3.01 -2.12
N VAL A 37 1.13 -2.80 -2.95
CA VAL A 37 -0.17 -3.46 -2.82
C VAL A 37 -0.32 -4.52 -3.90
N LYS A 38 -0.64 -5.74 -3.49
CA LYS A 38 -1.04 -6.80 -4.41
C LYS A 38 -2.54 -6.66 -4.68
N TRP A 39 -2.86 -6.55 -5.96
CA TRP A 39 -4.24 -6.46 -6.44
C TRP A 39 -4.85 -7.86 -6.57
N SER A 40 -6.13 -8.00 -6.21
CA SER A 40 -6.85 -9.26 -6.36
C SER A 40 -6.97 -9.64 -7.84
N GLY A 41 -6.68 -10.90 -8.17
CA GLY A 41 -6.68 -11.38 -9.56
C GLY A 41 -5.41 -11.08 -10.36
N PHE A 42 -4.45 -10.33 -9.81
CA PHE A 42 -3.17 -10.03 -10.46
C PHE A 42 -1.97 -10.64 -9.71
N PRO A 43 -0.89 -10.98 -10.42
CA PRO A 43 0.34 -11.45 -9.80
C PRO A 43 1.07 -10.33 -9.02
N GLU A 44 2.00 -10.74 -8.16
CA GLU A 44 2.78 -9.83 -7.29
C GLU A 44 3.74 -8.92 -8.06
N ASP A 45 4.09 -9.32 -9.29
CA ASP A 45 4.87 -8.51 -10.23
C ASP A 45 4.10 -7.28 -10.72
N GLU A 46 2.77 -7.36 -10.78
CA GLU A 46 1.88 -6.24 -11.14
C GLU A 46 1.46 -5.40 -9.91
N ALA A 47 1.97 -5.74 -8.73
CA ALA A 47 1.74 -4.94 -7.53
C ALA A 47 2.34 -3.54 -7.66
N THR A 48 1.53 -2.51 -7.38
CA THR A 48 1.94 -1.10 -7.49
C THR A 48 2.24 -0.49 -6.12
N TRP A 49 2.87 0.69 -6.12
CA TRP A 49 3.21 1.42 -4.91
C TRP A 49 2.18 2.52 -4.66
N GLU A 50 1.28 2.28 -3.73
CA GLU A 50 0.19 3.19 -3.39
C GLU A 50 0.49 3.97 -2.10
N PRO A 51 -0.06 5.19 -1.95
CA PRO A 51 0.01 5.92 -0.70
C PRO A 51 -0.56 5.09 0.46
N MET A 52 0.18 4.95 1.56
CA MET A 52 -0.36 4.31 2.77
C MET A 52 -1.67 4.96 3.23
N GLU A 53 -1.78 6.29 3.05
CA GLU A 53 -2.96 7.07 3.39
C GLU A 53 -4.18 6.72 2.52
N LEU A 54 -3.96 6.33 1.26
CA LEU A 54 -5.00 5.90 0.34
C LEU A 54 -5.55 4.54 0.78
N ILE A 55 -4.66 3.57 1.03
CA ILE A 55 -5.06 2.23 1.49
C ILE A 55 -5.74 2.30 2.85
N ARG A 56 -5.26 3.15 3.75
CA ARG A 56 -5.91 3.39 5.04
C ARG A 56 -7.34 3.93 4.88
N LYS A 57 -7.59 4.76 3.87
CA LYS A 57 -8.92 5.33 3.61
C LYS A 57 -9.85 4.31 2.96
N ASP A 58 -9.33 3.51 2.03
CA ASP A 58 -10.13 2.62 1.20
C ASP A 58 -10.32 1.23 1.85
N SER A 59 -9.24 0.64 2.34
CA SER A 59 -9.23 -0.67 3.00
C SER A 59 -8.32 -0.68 4.24
N PRO A 60 -8.79 -0.12 5.37
CA PRO A 60 -8.03 -0.11 6.62
C PRO A 60 -7.73 -1.51 7.15
N THR A 61 -8.55 -2.51 6.79
CA THR A 61 -8.39 -3.91 7.22
C THR A 61 -7.11 -4.52 6.66
N VAL A 62 -6.84 -4.36 5.36
CA VAL A 62 -5.62 -4.89 4.72
C VAL A 62 -4.35 -4.27 5.33
N LEU A 63 -4.44 -2.99 5.71
CA LEU A 63 -3.34 -2.30 6.37
C LEU A 63 -3.12 -2.79 7.80
N ALA A 64 -4.20 -3.09 8.53
CA ALA A 64 -4.15 -3.66 9.86
C ALA A 64 -3.59 -5.09 9.87
N GLU A 65 -3.86 -5.90 8.84
CA GLU A 65 -3.30 -7.24 8.66
C GLU A 65 -1.79 -7.21 8.41
N TYR A 66 -1.31 -6.22 7.66
CA TYR A 66 0.11 -6.08 7.33
C TYR A 66 0.98 -5.62 8.51
N ALA A 67 0.48 -4.71 9.35
CA ALA A 67 1.23 -4.16 10.48
C ALA A 67 1.85 -5.21 11.43
N PRO A 68 1.11 -6.22 11.93
CA PRO A 68 1.68 -7.26 12.79
C PRO A 68 2.64 -8.18 12.03
N LEU A 69 2.39 -8.48 10.75
CA LEU A 69 3.30 -9.32 9.95
C LEU A 69 4.70 -8.69 9.85
N LYS A 70 4.76 -7.39 9.60
CA LYS A 70 6.04 -6.69 9.55
C LYS A 70 6.63 -6.53 10.95
N ALA A 71 5.83 -6.29 11.98
CA ALA A 71 6.31 -6.23 13.37
C ALA A 71 6.91 -7.57 13.85
N LEU A 72 6.34 -8.70 13.45
CA LEU A 72 6.92 -10.03 13.68
C LEU A 72 8.25 -10.23 12.92
N SER A 73 8.35 -9.72 11.69
CA SER A 73 9.62 -9.72 10.93
C SER A 73 10.66 -8.74 11.48
N MET A 74 10.21 -7.66 12.12
CA MET A 74 11.03 -6.72 12.91
C MET A 74 11.22 -7.30 14.31
N SER A 75 11.84 -8.48 14.38
CA SER A 75 12.39 -8.97 15.64
C SER A 75 13.33 -7.88 16.20
N PRO A 76 13.23 -7.50 17.49
CA PRO A 76 13.99 -6.37 18.07
C PRO A 76 15.50 -6.67 18.29
N GLY A 77 16.16 -7.39 17.38
CA GLY A 77 17.51 -7.93 17.58
C GLY A 77 18.48 -7.81 16.39
N GLY A 78 18.27 -6.90 15.44
CA GLY A 78 19.14 -6.75 14.28
C GLY A 78 19.71 -5.34 14.16
N ASN A 79 20.99 -5.19 14.50
CA ASN A 79 21.78 -3.96 14.42
C ASN A 79 21.57 -3.14 13.13
N GLY A 80 21.35 -1.83 13.32
CA GLY A 80 21.68 -0.79 12.36
C GLY A 80 21.83 0.54 13.10
N PRO A 81 22.61 1.53 12.61
CA PRO A 81 23.42 1.55 11.39
C PRO A 81 24.93 1.44 11.67
N THR A 82 25.67 0.67 10.87
CA THR A 82 27.11 0.94 10.73
C THR A 82 27.26 2.12 9.78
N SER A 83 27.34 3.33 10.35
CA SER A 83 27.98 4.45 9.67
C SER A 83 29.49 4.22 9.68
N ILE A 84 30.10 4.03 8.50
CA ILE A 84 31.51 4.33 8.23
C ILE A 84 31.63 4.95 6.84
#